data_AF-A0A2M7TLQ0-F1
#
_entry.id   AF-A0A2M7TLQ0-F1
#
_cell.length_a   1.000
_cell.length_b   1.000
_cell.length_c   1.000
_cell.angle_alpha   90.00
_cell.angle_beta   90.00
_cell.angle_gamma   90.00
#
_symmetry.space_group_name_H-M   'P 1'
#
loop_
_entity.id
_entity.type
_entity.pdbx_description
1 polymer ?
#
loop_
_entity_poly.entity_id
_entity_poly.type
_entity_poly.pdbx_seq_one_letter_code
_entity_poly.pdbx_strand_id
1 'polypeptide(L)'
;MAKDTKTQLKKSKVWLASWGGPSGVVLILFLIIASWLYPQQESQRLKWQLLNNPRDLNTQLRLATIFLENNQFNEAEKILLLAASNQKNNPNLASLRQQKNLSNPQDIRKLIGLWEKIVAEKPDYRDGYLQLAILNYKIWQNEKAQDYLKKALIVDPNFGPALELEKIISLP
;
A
#
# COMPACT_ATOMS: atom_id res chain seq x y z
N MET A 1 22.79 47.45 38.68
CA MET A 1 23.15 47.87 37.31
C MET A 1 22.78 46.73 36.36
N ALA A 2 21.55 46.75 35.83
CA ALA A 2 21.00 45.68 35.00
C ALA A 2 20.42 46.27 33.71
N LYS A 3 21.25 46.36 32.67
CA LYS A 3 20.83 46.59 31.28
C LYS A 3 21.89 45.95 30.39
N ASP A 4 21.65 44.73 29.89
CA ASP A 4 21.86 44.43 28.45
C ASP A 4 21.45 43.03 27.98
N THR A 5 20.65 42.27 28.74
CA THR A 5 20.20 40.93 28.29
C THR A 5 19.11 41.00 27.21
N LYS A 6 18.46 42.15 26.99
CA LYS A 6 17.40 42.31 25.98
C LYS A 6 17.91 42.54 24.56
N THR A 7 19.17 42.94 24.38
CA THR A 7 19.73 43.28 23.06
C THR A 7 20.22 42.05 22.29
N GLN A 8 20.68 41.02 23.01
CA GLN A 8 21.13 39.73 22.43
C GLN A 8 19.97 38.85 21.93
N LEU A 9 18.78 38.96 22.52
CA LEU A 9 17.59 38.17 22.14
C LEU A 9 16.93 38.62 20.82
N LYS A 10 17.32 39.77 20.28
CA LYS A 10 16.71 40.32 19.05
C LYS A 10 17.43 39.91 17.76
N LYS A 11 18.66 39.41 17.84
CA LYS A 11 19.45 38.99 16.66
C LYS A 11 19.35 37.49 16.32
N SER A 12 18.88 36.63 17.23
CA SER A 12 18.75 35.19 16.96
C SER A 12 17.41 34.78 16.29
N LYS A 13 16.45 35.69 16.17
CA LYS A 13 15.14 35.44 15.53
C LYS A 13 15.11 35.74 14.02
N VAL A 14 16.24 35.61 13.32
CA VAL A 14 16.34 35.98 11.89
C VAL A 14 16.42 34.78 10.93
N TRP A 15 16.43 33.51 11.36
CA TRP A 15 16.68 32.43 10.39
C TRP A 15 15.79 31.19 10.40
N LEU A 16 14.55 31.25 10.91
CA LEU A 16 13.64 30.09 10.81
C LEU A 16 12.19 30.43 10.40
N ALA A 17 11.88 31.65 9.94
CA ALA A 17 10.49 32.09 9.76
C ALA A 17 10.14 32.68 8.38
N SER A 18 10.76 32.23 7.27
CA SER A 18 10.41 32.74 5.93
C SER A 18 9.77 31.73 4.97
N TRP A 19 9.60 30.46 5.35
CA TRP A 19 9.02 29.42 4.49
C TRP A 19 7.49 29.27 4.61
N GLY A 20 6.84 30.21 5.30
CA GLY A 20 5.37 30.25 5.49
C GLY A 20 4.65 31.35 4.70
N GLY A 21 5.30 31.99 3.72
CA GLY A 21 4.68 33.02 2.89
C GLY A 21 3.77 32.44 1.79
N PRO A 22 2.93 33.27 1.12
CA PRO A 22 2.03 32.85 0.04
C PRO A 22 2.72 32.00 -1.04
N SER A 23 3.99 32.30 -1.32
CA SER A 23 4.83 31.59 -2.30
C SER A 23 5.08 30.12 -1.92
N GLY A 24 5.22 29.80 -0.63
CA GLY A 24 5.41 28.43 -0.16
C GLY A 24 4.15 27.59 -0.31
N VAL A 25 2.98 28.19 -0.02
CA VAL A 25 1.68 27.53 -0.20
C VAL A 25 1.39 27.28 -1.69
N VAL A 26 1.71 28.23 -2.57
CA VAL A 26 1.58 28.05 -4.03
C VAL A 26 2.50 26.94 -4.53
N LEU A 27 3.73 26.83 -4.02
CA LEU A 27 4.66 25.77 -4.39
C LEU A 27 4.15 24.40 -3.93
N ILE A 28 3.62 24.28 -2.70
CA ILE A 28 3.00 23.04 -2.22
C ILE A 28 1.78 22.66 -3.06
N LEU A 29 0.89 23.61 -3.37
CA LEU A 29 -0.26 23.37 -4.24
C LEU A 29 0.18 22.96 -5.64
N PHE A 30 1.21 23.59 -6.20
CA PHE A 30 1.81 23.21 -7.48
C PHE A 30 2.38 21.80 -7.43
N LEU A 31 3.08 21.41 -6.36
CA LEU A 31 3.59 20.05 -6.19
C LEU A 31 2.45 19.02 -6.07
N ILE A 32 1.37 19.32 -5.35
CA ILE A 32 0.19 18.45 -5.25
C ILE A 32 -0.48 18.30 -6.62
N ILE A 33 -0.69 19.40 -7.35
CA ILE A 33 -1.31 19.40 -8.67
C ILE A 33 -0.42 18.68 -9.68
N ALA A 34 0.89 18.95 -9.68
CA ALA A 34 1.85 18.27 -10.55
C ALA A 34 1.93 16.77 -10.22
N SER A 35 1.94 16.41 -8.94
CA SER A 35 1.87 15.02 -8.47
C SER A 35 0.58 14.32 -8.92
N TRP A 36 -0.55 15.02 -8.95
CA TRP A 36 -1.83 14.47 -9.43
C TRP A 36 -1.92 14.40 -10.97
N LEU A 37 -1.27 15.32 -11.69
CA LEU A 37 -1.31 15.39 -13.16
C LEU A 37 -0.32 14.43 -13.84
N TYR A 38 0.82 14.15 -13.20
CA TYR A 38 1.86 13.27 -13.75
C TYR A 38 1.38 11.82 -14.03
N PRO A 39 0.68 11.10 -13.12
CA PRO A 39 0.19 9.74 -13.38
C PRO A 39 -0.96 9.69 -14.40
N GLN A 40 -1.69 10.79 -14.60
CA GLN A 40 -2.73 10.87 -15.62
C GLN A 40 -2.13 10.84 -17.03
N GLN A 41 -0.99 11.49 -17.26
CA GLN A 41 -0.42 11.56 -18.61
C GLN A 41 0.09 10.19 -19.10
N GLU A 42 0.74 9.42 -18.23
CA GLU A 42 1.24 8.08 -18.59
C GLU A 42 0.10 7.09 -18.80
N SER A 43 -0.89 7.04 -17.90
CA SER A 43 -2.05 6.15 -18.06
C SER A 43 -2.85 6.45 -19.33
N GLN A 44 -3.00 7.71 -19.73
CA GLN A 44 -3.68 8.09 -20.98
C GLN A 44 -2.91 7.62 -22.22
N ARG A 45 -1.58 7.76 -22.22
CA ARG A 45 -0.73 7.24 -23.30
C ARG A 45 -0.87 5.71 -23.43
N LEU A 46 -0.81 4.99 -22.31
CA LEU A 46 -0.96 3.53 -22.30
C LEU A 46 -2.37 3.09 -22.74
N LYS A 47 -3.42 3.82 -22.38
CA LYS A 47 -4.78 3.58 -22.90
C LYS A 47 -4.82 3.70 -24.42
N TRP A 48 -4.19 4.73 -24.99
CA TRP A 48 -4.13 4.90 -26.45
C TRP A 48 -3.35 3.76 -27.13
N GLN A 49 -2.24 3.32 -26.52
CA GLN A 49 -1.48 2.15 -27.00
C GLN A 49 -2.31 0.86 -26.94
N LEU A 50 -3.07 0.67 -25.86
CA LEU A 50 -3.97 -0.47 -25.72
C LEU A 50 -5.08 -0.47 -26.78
N LEU A 51 -5.62 0.70 -27.16
CA LEU A 51 -6.63 0.78 -28.22
C LEU A 51 -6.08 0.36 -29.58
N ASN A 52 -4.85 0.77 -29.90
CA ASN A 52 -4.20 0.42 -31.16
C ASN A 52 -3.67 -1.01 -31.20
N ASN A 53 -3.29 -1.56 -30.04
CA ASN A 53 -2.87 -2.95 -29.91
C ASN A 53 -3.47 -3.61 -28.65
N PRO A 54 -4.73 -4.08 -28.71
CA PRO A 54 -5.43 -4.62 -27.53
C PRO A 54 -4.83 -5.90 -26.96
N ARG A 55 -3.92 -6.57 -27.69
CA ARG A 55 -3.27 -7.82 -27.28
C ARG A 55 -1.85 -7.62 -26.75
N ASP A 56 -1.36 -6.39 -26.67
CA ASP A 56 -0.06 -6.12 -26.08
C ASP A 56 -0.09 -6.32 -24.56
N LEU A 57 0.40 -7.49 -24.13
CA LEU A 57 0.47 -7.84 -22.72
C LEU A 57 1.31 -6.85 -21.92
N ASN A 58 2.42 -6.35 -22.45
CA ASN A 58 3.28 -5.42 -21.69
C ASN A 58 2.53 -4.11 -21.39
N THR A 59 1.81 -3.58 -22.37
CA THR A 59 0.94 -2.40 -22.17
C THR A 59 -0.17 -2.68 -21.16
N GLN A 60 -0.83 -3.84 -21.25
CA GLN A 60 -1.85 -4.26 -20.28
C GLN A 60 -1.29 -4.35 -18.86
N LEU A 61 -0.15 -5.02 -18.66
CA LEU A 61 0.44 -5.18 -17.34
C LEU A 61 0.88 -3.84 -16.75
N ARG A 62 1.51 -2.97 -17.55
CA ARG A 62 1.88 -1.61 -17.10
C ARG A 62 0.66 -0.79 -16.70
N LEU A 63 -0.39 -0.81 -17.50
CA LEU A 63 -1.62 -0.08 -17.19
C LEU A 63 -2.30 -0.62 -15.93
N ALA A 64 -2.30 -1.95 -15.73
CA ALA A 64 -2.79 -2.56 -14.50
C ALA A 64 -1.97 -2.13 -13.28
N THR A 65 -0.63 -2.08 -13.38
CA THR A 65 0.24 -1.57 -12.31
C THR A 65 -0.13 -0.15 -11.92
N ILE A 66 -0.25 0.77 -12.90
CA ILE A 66 -0.62 2.17 -12.63
C ILE A 66 -2.00 2.25 -11.97
N PHE A 67 -2.97 1.44 -12.41
CA PHE A 67 -4.28 1.40 -11.76
C PHE A 67 -4.22 0.90 -10.33
N LEU A 68 -3.37 -0.08 -10.02
CA LEU A 68 -3.16 -0.56 -8.64
C LEU A 68 -2.51 0.52 -7.76
N GLU A 69 -1.48 1.19 -8.27
CA GLU A 69 -0.79 2.30 -7.58
C GLU A 69 -1.75 3.47 -7.27
N ASN A 70 -2.70 3.73 -8.17
CA ASN A 70 -3.72 4.76 -8.00
C ASN A 70 -4.96 4.29 -7.23
N ASN A 71 -4.95 3.10 -6.61
CA ASN A 71 -6.09 2.48 -5.92
C ASN A 71 -7.35 2.29 -6.81
N GLN A 72 -7.19 2.28 -8.14
CA GLN A 72 -8.24 2.05 -9.12
C GLN A 72 -8.47 0.54 -9.33
N PHE A 73 -8.82 -0.17 -8.26
CA PHE A 73 -8.86 -1.64 -8.23
C PHE A 73 -9.80 -2.27 -9.27
N ASN A 74 -10.94 -1.64 -9.53
CA ASN A 74 -11.91 -2.14 -10.52
C ASN A 74 -11.37 -2.04 -11.96
N GLU A 75 -10.66 -0.96 -12.28
CA GLU A 75 -10.05 -0.80 -13.60
C GLU A 75 -8.85 -1.73 -13.76
N ALA A 76 -8.03 -1.87 -12.71
CA ALA A 76 -6.95 -2.86 -12.68
C ALA A 76 -7.50 -4.28 -12.94
N GLU A 77 -8.60 -4.65 -12.30
CA GLU A 77 -9.23 -5.96 -12.48
C GLU A 77 -9.67 -6.21 -13.92
N LYS A 78 -10.32 -5.24 -14.57
CA LYS A 78 -10.70 -5.36 -15.99
C LYS A 78 -9.49 -5.63 -16.88
N ILE A 79 -8.39 -4.88 -16.69
CA ILE A 79 -7.17 -5.06 -17.50
C ILE A 79 -6.50 -6.41 -17.20
N LEU A 80 -6.46 -6.85 -15.94
CA LEU A 80 -5.90 -8.16 -15.57
C LEU A 80 -6.75 -9.33 -16.09
N LEU A 81 -8.07 -9.17 -16.17
CA LEU A 81 -8.96 -10.15 -16.81
C LEU A 81 -8.71 -10.22 -18.32
N LEU A 82 -8.54 -9.07 -18.99
CA LEU A 82 -8.18 -9.00 -20.41
C LEU A 82 -6.80 -9.63 -20.68
N ALA A 83 -5.81 -9.39 -19.81
CA ALA A 83 -4.49 -10.01 -19.94
C ALA A 83 -4.55 -11.52 -19.82
N ALA A 84 -5.37 -12.03 -18.90
CA ALA A 84 -5.51 -13.45 -18.67
C ALA A 84 -6.26 -14.22 -19.74
N SER A 85 -7.21 -13.58 -20.43
CA SER A 85 -7.90 -14.22 -21.55
C SER A 85 -6.95 -14.46 -22.73
N ASN A 86 -5.90 -13.66 -22.85
CA ASN A 86 -4.90 -13.77 -23.91
C ASN A 86 -3.70 -14.66 -23.51
N GLN A 87 -3.18 -14.53 -22.27
CA GLN A 87 -1.95 -15.20 -21.83
C GLN A 87 -2.03 -15.65 -20.37
N LYS A 88 -2.72 -16.77 -20.13
CA LYS A 88 -3.00 -17.30 -18.78
C LYS A 88 -1.76 -17.67 -17.96
N ASN A 89 -0.66 -18.06 -18.61
CA ASN A 89 0.55 -18.60 -17.96
C ASN A 89 1.71 -17.60 -17.93
N ASN A 90 1.42 -16.31 -17.70
CA ASN A 90 2.46 -15.30 -17.55
C ASN A 90 2.76 -15.04 -16.05
N PRO A 91 4.02 -15.15 -15.59
CA PRO A 91 4.37 -14.96 -14.18
C PRO A 91 4.12 -13.52 -13.71
N ASN A 92 4.35 -12.50 -14.54
CA ASN A 92 4.11 -11.10 -14.17
C ASN A 92 2.61 -10.84 -13.98
N LEU A 93 1.76 -11.48 -14.78
CA LEU A 93 0.31 -11.43 -14.60
C LEU A 93 -0.13 -12.06 -13.27
N ALA A 94 0.46 -13.21 -12.91
CA ALA A 94 0.18 -13.86 -11.63
C ALA A 94 0.58 -12.96 -10.45
N SER A 95 1.78 -12.36 -10.52
CA SER A 95 2.27 -11.41 -9.50
C SER A 95 1.35 -10.20 -9.35
N LEU A 96 0.91 -9.59 -10.45
CA LEU A 96 0.01 -8.42 -10.40
C LEU A 96 -1.39 -8.76 -9.89
N ARG A 97 -1.90 -9.96 -10.20
CA ARG A 97 -3.16 -10.44 -9.60
C ARG A 97 -3.05 -10.66 -8.11
N GLN A 98 -1.95 -11.26 -7.66
CA GLN A 98 -1.66 -11.41 -6.25
C GLN A 98 -1.57 -10.04 -5.56
N GLN A 99 -0.84 -9.09 -6.18
CA GLN A 99 -0.76 -7.72 -5.69
C GLN A 99 -2.16 -7.09 -5.57
N LYS A 100 -3.01 -7.19 -6.60
CA LYS A 100 -4.40 -6.68 -6.56
C LYS A 100 -5.18 -7.25 -5.38
N ASN A 101 -5.14 -8.57 -5.17
CA ASN A 101 -5.86 -9.24 -4.09
C ASN A 101 -5.35 -8.80 -2.70
N LEU A 102 -4.09 -8.37 -2.59
CA LEU A 102 -3.47 -7.89 -1.35
C LEU A 102 -3.53 -6.36 -1.19
N SER A 103 -4.06 -5.63 -2.17
CA SER A 103 -4.18 -4.17 -2.15
C SER A 103 -5.63 -3.69 -2.02
N ASN A 104 -6.61 -4.41 -2.60
CA ASN A 104 -8.02 -4.05 -2.48
C ASN A 104 -8.60 -4.54 -1.14
N PRO A 105 -9.08 -3.64 -0.24
CA PRO A 105 -9.65 -4.04 1.05
C PRO A 105 -10.80 -5.05 0.94
N GLN A 106 -11.61 -4.98 -0.11
CA GLN A 106 -12.71 -5.93 -0.32
C GLN A 106 -12.19 -7.34 -0.60
N ASP A 107 -11.13 -7.47 -1.39
CA ASP A 107 -10.55 -8.78 -1.72
C ASP A 107 -9.74 -9.34 -0.56
N ILE A 108 -9.07 -8.48 0.21
CA ILE A 108 -8.43 -8.88 1.47
C ILE A 108 -9.47 -9.47 2.43
N ARG A 109 -10.66 -8.88 2.56
CA ARG A 109 -11.74 -9.45 3.39
C ARG A 109 -12.19 -10.84 2.92
N LYS A 110 -12.30 -11.05 1.60
CA LYS A 110 -12.60 -12.39 1.06
C LYS A 110 -11.50 -13.38 1.42
N LEU A 111 -10.24 -12.96 1.30
CA LEU A 111 -9.07 -13.79 1.62
C LEU A 111 -9.00 -14.13 3.12
N ILE A 112 -9.33 -13.18 4.00
CA ILE A 112 -9.48 -13.42 5.44
C ILE A 112 -10.50 -14.55 5.68
N GLY A 113 -11.69 -14.46 5.08
CA GLY A 113 -12.72 -15.49 5.25
C GLY A 113 -12.30 -16.88 4.75
N LEU A 114 -11.42 -16.97 3.74
CA LEU A 114 -10.85 -18.24 3.29
C LEU A 114 -9.84 -18.79 4.31
N TRP A 115 -8.94 -17.95 4.81
CA TRP A 115 -7.96 -18.35 5.82
C TRP A 115 -8.61 -18.72 7.16
N GLU A 116 -9.70 -18.05 7.55
CA GLU A 116 -10.47 -18.39 8.76
C GLU A 116 -11.04 -19.81 8.68
N LYS A 117 -11.49 -20.26 7.50
CA LYS A 117 -11.91 -21.65 7.29
C LYS A 117 -10.73 -22.62 7.40
N ILE A 118 -9.58 -22.28 6.82
CA ILE A 118 -8.39 -23.13 6.87
C ILE A 118 -7.95 -23.36 8.32
N VAL A 119 -7.86 -22.30 9.14
CA VAL A 119 -7.44 -22.45 10.54
C VAL A 119 -8.51 -23.09 11.43
N ALA A 120 -9.78 -23.07 11.02
CA ALA A 120 -10.83 -23.83 11.69
C ALA A 120 -10.69 -25.35 11.47
N GLU A 121 -10.25 -25.77 10.28
CA GLU A 121 -9.94 -27.17 9.96
C GLU A 121 -8.58 -27.61 10.50
N LYS A 122 -7.62 -26.69 10.60
CA LYS A 122 -6.24 -26.93 11.05
C LYS A 122 -5.85 -25.96 12.16
N PRO A 123 -6.30 -26.18 13.40
CA PRO A 123 -6.08 -25.26 14.51
C PRO A 123 -4.61 -25.17 14.98
N ASP A 124 -3.74 -26.06 14.52
CA ASP A 124 -2.29 -26.07 14.77
C ASP A 124 -1.49 -25.48 13.60
N TYR A 125 -2.16 -24.86 12.61
CA TYR A 125 -1.47 -24.28 11.46
C TYR A 125 -1.03 -22.84 11.71
N ARG A 126 0.15 -22.68 12.32
CA ARG A 126 0.75 -21.36 12.66
C ARG A 126 0.81 -20.40 11.47
N ASP A 127 1.14 -20.90 10.27
CA ASP A 127 1.27 -20.05 9.09
C ASP A 127 -0.10 -19.47 8.70
N GLY A 128 -1.18 -20.21 8.89
CA GLY A 128 -2.53 -19.72 8.66
C GLY A 128 -2.91 -18.57 9.59
N TYR A 129 -2.56 -18.66 10.87
CA TYR A 129 -2.74 -17.56 11.81
C TYR A 129 -1.86 -16.34 11.49
N LEU A 130 -0.62 -16.55 11.02
CA LEU A 130 0.22 -15.46 10.54
C LEU A 130 -0.39 -14.76 9.32
N GLN A 131 -0.91 -15.51 8.35
CA GLN A 131 -1.58 -14.92 7.19
C GLN A 131 -2.79 -14.09 7.61
N LEU A 132 -3.60 -14.59 8.55
CA LEU A 132 -4.71 -13.82 9.12
C LEU A 132 -4.23 -12.54 9.81
N ALA A 133 -3.13 -12.58 10.56
CA ALA A 133 -2.54 -11.40 11.18
C ALA A 133 -2.11 -10.36 10.13
N ILE A 134 -1.35 -10.77 9.12
CA ILE A 134 -0.88 -9.89 8.03
C ILE A 134 -2.06 -9.25 7.28
N LEU A 135 -3.07 -10.04 6.93
CA LEU A 135 -4.21 -9.55 6.17
C LEU A 135 -5.07 -8.58 6.98
N ASN A 136 -5.29 -8.82 8.27
CA ASN A 136 -6.00 -7.89 9.14
C ASN A 136 -5.21 -6.58 9.34
N TYR A 137 -3.89 -6.67 9.48
CA TYR A 137 -3.02 -5.49 9.56
C TYR A 137 -3.10 -4.63 8.30
N LYS A 138 -3.09 -5.24 7.10
CA LYS A 138 -3.21 -4.52 5.80
C LYS A 138 -4.49 -3.71 5.65
N ILE A 139 -5.56 -4.09 6.34
CA ILE A 139 -6.84 -3.35 6.34
C ILE A 139 -7.10 -2.62 7.67
N TRP A 140 -6.02 -2.33 8.41
CA TRP A 140 -6.03 -1.53 9.64
C TRP A 140 -6.89 -2.11 10.78
N GLN A 141 -7.13 -3.43 10.77
CA GLN A 141 -7.77 -4.14 11.88
C GLN A 141 -6.70 -4.63 12.87
N ASN A 142 -6.03 -3.67 13.52
CA ASN A 142 -4.85 -3.94 14.36
C ASN A 142 -5.15 -4.89 15.53
N GLU A 143 -6.30 -4.75 16.18
CA GLU A 143 -6.71 -5.63 17.29
C GLU A 143 -6.78 -7.10 16.84
N LYS A 144 -7.49 -7.36 15.73
CA LYS A 144 -7.57 -8.73 15.16
C LYS A 144 -6.23 -9.23 14.67
N ALA A 145 -5.40 -8.34 14.11
CA ALA A 145 -4.06 -8.70 13.68
C ALA A 145 -3.23 -9.21 14.87
N GLN A 146 -3.28 -8.51 16.01
CA GLN A 146 -2.63 -8.94 17.25
C GLN A 146 -3.21 -10.24 17.80
N ASP A 147 -4.53 -10.43 17.76
CA ASP A 147 -5.16 -11.66 18.26
C ASP A 147 -4.73 -12.90 17.44
N TYR A 148 -4.73 -12.78 16.12
CA TYR A 148 -4.25 -13.87 15.26
C TYR A 148 -2.75 -14.08 15.39
N LEU A 149 -1.97 -13.02 15.60
CA LEU A 149 -0.53 -13.14 15.83
C LEU A 149 -0.22 -13.90 17.12
N LYS A 150 -0.93 -13.60 18.21
CA LYS A 150 -0.84 -14.35 19.48
C LYS A 150 -1.17 -15.83 19.26
N LYS A 151 -2.20 -16.15 18.48
CA LYS A 151 -2.53 -17.54 18.14
C LYS A 151 -1.38 -18.24 17.40
N ALA A 152 -0.75 -17.57 16.44
CA ALA A 152 0.42 -18.13 15.74
C ALA A 152 1.57 -18.45 16.72
N LEU A 153 1.84 -17.55 17.67
CA LEU A 153 2.89 -17.72 18.69
C LEU A 153 2.54 -18.72 19.80
N ILE A 154 1.25 -18.96 20.07
CA ILE A 154 0.82 -20.05 20.95
C ILE A 154 1.14 -21.41 20.32
N VAL A 155 0.91 -21.54 19.01
CA VAL A 155 1.22 -22.76 18.26
C VAL A 155 2.73 -22.97 18.14
N ASP A 156 3.48 -21.89 17.87
CA ASP A 156 4.94 -21.92 17.78
C ASP A 156 5.54 -20.64 18.37
N PRO A 157 6.00 -20.67 19.64
CA PRO A 157 6.56 -19.51 20.32
C PRO A 157 7.83 -18.93 19.67
N ASN A 158 8.54 -19.72 18.87
CA ASN A 158 9.79 -19.32 18.21
C ASN A 158 9.58 -19.01 16.72
N PHE A 159 8.33 -18.81 16.29
CA PHE A 159 8.02 -18.57 14.91
C PHE A 159 8.53 -17.19 14.43
N GLY A 160 9.73 -17.19 13.85
CA GLY A 160 10.44 -15.97 13.42
C GLY A 160 9.58 -14.94 12.68
N PRO A 161 8.83 -15.33 11.62
CA PRO A 161 7.93 -14.42 10.91
C PRO A 161 6.86 -13.75 11.79
N ALA A 162 6.32 -14.46 12.78
CA ALA A 162 5.34 -13.88 13.71
C ALA A 162 6.01 -12.89 14.67
N LEU A 163 7.20 -13.20 15.19
CA LEU A 163 7.97 -12.30 16.05
C LEU A 163 8.42 -11.03 15.30
N GLU A 164 8.74 -11.15 14.01
CA GLU A 164 9.04 -9.99 13.16
C GLU A 164 7.80 -9.10 12.97
N LEU A 165 6.64 -9.69 12.69
CA LEU A 165 5.41 -8.94 12.56
C LEU A 165 4.98 -8.29 13.89
N GLU A 166 5.23 -8.94 15.01
CA GLU A 166 4.93 -8.39 16.35
C GLU A 166 5.66 -7.07 16.57
N LYS A 167 6.96 -7.04 16.25
CA LYS A 167 7.77 -5.82 16.34
C LYS A 167 7.21 -4.69 15.49
N ILE A 168 6.66 -4.99 14.31
CA ILE A 168 6.07 -3.98 13.42
C ILE A 168 4.76 -3.44 14.02
N ILE A 169 3.92 -4.32 14.56
CA ILE A 169 2.59 -3.95 15.09
C ILE A 169 2.68 -3.27 16.46
N SER A 170 3.69 -3.59 17.28
CA SER A 170 3.87 -3.04 18.62
C SER A 170 4.53 -1.66 18.65
N LEU A 171 5.01 -1.15 17.52
CA LEU A 171 5.61 0.18 17.45
C LEU A 171 4.53 1.26 17.56
N PRO A 172 4.72 2.27 18.43
CA PRO A 172 3.77 3.38 18.62
C PRO A 172 3.72 4.35 17.44
#